data_AF-A0A535X8D0-F1
#
_entry.id   AF-A0A535X8D0-F1
#
_cell.length_a   1.000
_cell.length_b   1.000
_cell.length_c   1.000
_cell.angle_alpha   90.00
_cell.angle_beta   90.00
_cell.angle_gamma   90.00
#
_symmetry.space_group_name_H-M   'P 1'
#
loop_
_entity.id
_entity.type
_entity.pdbx_description
1 polymer ?
#
loop_
_entity_poly.entity_id
_entity_poly.type
_entity_poly.pdbx_seq_one_letter_code
_entity_poly.pdbx_strand_id
1 'polypeptide(L)'
;MPDGVDLVGACYSTGLVDLIYTNEQSDKMFIINLSHFPSDDGTPVELSGGLVGHVVELPNSKGGSSYLIQFEKAGWTYSVAATLGKNYGLPDNTVTPDELKAVAISIAER
;
A
#
# COMPACT_ATOMS: atom_id res chain seq x y z
N MET A 1 4.68 10.15 3.62
CA MET A 1 3.50 10.30 2.74
C MET A 1 3.81 11.30 1.66
N PRO A 2 3.38 11.09 0.40
CA PRO A 2 3.50 12.07 -0.67
C PRO A 2 2.78 13.38 -0.31
N ASP A 3 3.29 14.50 -0.84
CA ASP A 3 2.66 15.80 -0.63
C ASP A 3 1.24 15.82 -1.22
N GLY A 4 0.30 16.42 -0.48
CA GLY A 4 -1.10 16.56 -0.91
C GLY A 4 -1.95 15.29 -0.83
N VAL A 5 -1.48 14.26 -0.11
CA VAL A 5 -2.23 13.03 0.16
C VAL A 5 -2.56 12.94 1.65
N ASP A 6 -3.86 12.89 1.98
CA ASP A 6 -4.38 12.92 3.34
C ASP A 6 -5.20 11.68 3.69
N LEU A 7 -5.31 11.39 4.99
CA LEU A 7 -6.16 10.31 5.51
C LEU A 7 -7.63 10.70 5.35
N VAL A 8 -8.39 9.90 4.61
CA VAL A 8 -9.83 10.14 4.37
C VAL A 8 -10.73 9.07 4.97
N GLY A 9 -10.18 7.93 5.37
CA GLY A 9 -10.96 6.86 5.98
C GLY A 9 -10.13 5.92 6.82
N ALA A 10 -10.75 5.34 7.84
CA ALA A 10 -10.19 4.26 8.62
C ALA A 10 -11.26 3.18 8.85
N CYS A 11 -10.93 1.94 8.55
CA CYS A 11 -11.79 0.78 8.80
C CYS A 11 -11.12 -0.13 9.83
N TYR A 12 -11.89 -0.50 10.85
CA TYR A 12 -11.42 -1.36 11.94
C TYR A 12 -12.19 -2.67 11.89
N SER A 13 -11.47 -3.79 11.82
CA SER A 13 -12.03 -5.12 12.06
C SER A 13 -11.12 -5.88 13.01
N THR A 14 -11.61 -6.99 13.58
CA THR A 14 -10.88 -7.72 14.62
C THR A 14 -9.49 -8.14 14.15
N GLY A 15 -8.44 -7.46 14.65
CA GLY A 15 -7.05 -7.73 14.31
C GLY A 15 -6.53 -7.07 13.02
N LEU A 16 -7.33 -6.23 12.36
CA LEU A 16 -6.97 -5.53 11.12
C LEU A 16 -7.36 -4.06 11.19
N VAL A 17 -6.45 -3.19 10.75
CA VAL A 17 -6.72 -1.75 10.58
C VAL A 17 -6.39 -1.37 9.14
N ASP A 18 -7.37 -0.85 8.41
CA ASP A 18 -7.18 -0.26 7.09
C ASP A 18 -7.25 1.26 7.19
N LEU A 19 -6.21 1.93 6.70
CA LEU A 19 -6.14 3.38 6.57
C LEU A 19 -6.15 3.74 5.09
N ILE A 20 -7.10 4.59 4.69
CA ILE A 20 -7.31 4.98 3.29
C ILE A 20 -6.85 6.42 3.11
N TYR A 21 -5.88 6.62 2.22
CA TYR A 21 -5.30 7.91 1.91
C TYR A 21 -5.58 8.30 0.47
N THR A 22 -5.94 9.56 0.24
CA THR A 22 -6.15 10.10 -1.11
C THR A 22 -5.83 11.59 -1.19
N ASN A 23 -5.65 12.09 -2.41
CA ASN A 23 -5.50 13.52 -2.69
C ASN A 23 -6.82 14.19 -3.06
N GLU A 24 -6.82 15.51 -3.16
CA GLU A 24 -8.02 16.31 -3.51
C GLU A 24 -8.68 15.86 -4.83
N GLN A 25 -7.90 15.42 -5.82
CA GLN A 25 -8.41 14.95 -7.11
C GLN A 25 -8.95 13.51 -7.06
N SER A 26 -8.71 12.78 -5.98
CA SER A 26 -9.04 11.36 -5.81
C SER A 26 -8.45 10.43 -6.89
N ASP A 27 -7.40 10.88 -7.58
CA ASP A 27 -6.68 10.12 -8.61
C ASP A 27 -5.44 9.42 -8.06
N LYS A 28 -5.05 9.70 -6.81
CA LYS A 28 -4.08 8.92 -6.05
C LYS A 28 -4.75 8.33 -4.83
N MET A 29 -4.74 7.00 -4.74
CA MET A 29 -5.28 6.29 -3.59
C MET A 29 -4.29 5.25 -3.08
N PHE A 30 -4.02 5.29 -1.77
CA PHE A 30 -3.22 4.30 -1.04
C PHE A 30 -4.08 3.67 0.05
N ILE A 31 -3.90 2.36 0.26
CA ILE A 31 -4.45 1.64 1.39
C ILE A 31 -3.28 1.11 2.21
N ILE A 32 -3.25 1.47 3.49
CA ILE A 32 -2.31 0.91 4.45
C ILE A 32 -3.08 -0.03 5.35
N ASN A 33 -2.79 -1.32 5.22
CA ASN A 33 -3.30 -2.36 6.09
C ASN A 33 -2.27 -2.70 7.17
N LEU A 34 -2.72 -2.79 8.41
CA LEU A 34 -1.95 -3.32 9.54
C LEU A 34 -2.59 -4.64 9.96
N SER A 35 -1.80 -5.71 9.93
CA SER A 35 -2.25 -7.05 10.28
C SER A 35 -1.18 -7.83 11.07
N HIS A 36 -1.58 -9.00 11.58
CA HIS A 36 -0.67 -9.97 12.21
C HIS A 36 -0.32 -11.14 11.27
N PHE A 37 -0.61 -11.02 9.97
CA PHE A 37 -0.43 -12.10 9.02
C PHE A 37 0.70 -11.74 8.05
N PRO A 38 1.88 -12.35 8.17
CA PRO A 38 2.94 -12.17 7.19
C PRO A 38 2.56 -12.83 5.85
N SER A 39 3.09 -12.27 4.78
CA SER A 39 3.12 -12.91 3.46
C SER A 39 4.50 -12.63 2.86
N ASP A 40 5.26 -13.71 2.66
CA ASP A 40 6.61 -13.69 2.09
C ASP A 40 6.59 -13.90 0.56
N ASP A 41 5.40 -13.94 -0.03
CA ASP A 41 5.22 -14.23 -1.46
C ASP A 41 5.37 -12.95 -2.28
N GLY A 42 6.60 -12.57 -2.64
CA GLY A 42 6.83 -11.43 -3.52
C GLY A 42 8.30 -11.15 -3.85
N THR A 43 8.52 -10.21 -4.78
CA THR A 43 9.88 -9.76 -5.14
C THR A 43 10.43 -8.88 -4.01
N PRO A 44 11.61 -9.16 -3.45
CA PRO A 44 12.14 -8.37 -2.34
C PRO A 44 12.47 -6.94 -2.78
N VAL A 45 12.18 -5.98 -1.92
CA VAL A 45 12.52 -4.57 -2.08
C VAL A 45 13.13 -4.04 -0.79
N GLU A 46 14.33 -3.47 -0.88
CA GLU A 46 14.98 -2.82 0.25
C GLU A 46 14.18 -1.58 0.70
N LEU A 47 13.90 -1.53 2.01
CA LEU A 47 13.32 -0.40 2.72
C LEU A 47 14.35 0.17 3.71
N SER A 48 13.98 1.25 4.40
CA SER A 48 14.86 1.87 5.40
C SER A 48 15.10 0.96 6.62
N GLY A 49 16.29 1.07 7.21
CA GLY A 49 16.64 0.36 8.45
C GLY A 49 16.94 -1.13 8.28
N GLY A 50 17.20 -1.60 7.06
CA GLY A 50 17.46 -3.02 6.76
C GLY A 50 16.19 -3.88 6.72
N LEU A 51 15.03 -3.24 6.68
CA LEU A 51 13.76 -3.92 6.43
C LEU A 51 13.67 -4.29 4.95
N VAL A 52 13.22 -5.51 4.68
CA VAL A 52 12.93 -5.99 3.34
C VAL A 52 11.42 -6.06 3.21
N GLY A 53 10.88 -5.34 2.22
CA GLY A 53 9.51 -5.48 1.81
C GLY A 53 9.36 -6.51 0.69
N HIS A 54 8.16 -7.01 0.47
CA HIS A 54 7.85 -7.90 -0.66
C HIS A 54 6.83 -7.25 -1.58
N VAL A 55 7.18 -7.11 -2.85
CA VAL A 55 6.31 -6.61 -3.90
C VAL A 55 5.49 -7.76 -4.46
N VAL A 56 4.17 -7.67 -4.31
CA VAL A 56 3.22 -8.61 -4.90
C VAL A 56 2.44 -7.88 -5.98
N GLU A 57 2.49 -8.38 -7.21
CA GLU A 57 1.60 -7.95 -8.28
C GLU A 57 0.44 -8.95 -8.36
N LEU A 58 -0.75 -8.52 -7.95
CA LEU A 58 -1.94 -9.32 -8.05
C LEU A 58 -2.69 -8.91 -9.33
N PRO A 59 -2.81 -9.79 -10.33
CA PRO A 59 -3.59 -9.49 -11.52
C PRO A 59 -5.03 -9.28 -11.10
N ASN A 60 -5.60 -8.12 -11.44
CA ASN A 60 -7.02 -7.94 -11.29
C ASN A 60 -7.72 -8.58 -12.50
N SER A 61 -8.88 -9.19 -12.29
CA SER A 61 -9.61 -9.94 -13.32
C SER A 61 -10.17 -9.07 -14.45
N LYS A 62 -9.92 -7.76 -14.46
CA LYS A 62 -10.47 -6.78 -15.42
C LYS A 62 -9.44 -5.81 -16.03
N GLY A 63 -8.14 -6.11 -15.95
CA GLY A 63 -7.08 -5.41 -16.70
C GLY A 63 -6.30 -4.31 -15.96
N GLY A 64 -6.32 -4.30 -14.63
CA GLY A 64 -5.38 -3.54 -13.79
C GLY A 64 -4.57 -4.48 -12.88
N SER A 65 -3.62 -3.92 -12.15
CA SER A 65 -2.71 -4.66 -11.27
C SER A 65 -2.77 -4.06 -9.88
N SER A 66 -2.91 -4.89 -8.84
CA SER A 66 -2.72 -4.41 -7.47
C SER A 66 -1.28 -4.62 -7.06
N TYR A 67 -0.62 -3.53 -6.68
CA TYR A 67 0.73 -3.54 -6.16
C TYR A 67 0.67 -3.43 -4.65
N LEU A 68 1.37 -4.33 -3.98
CA LEU A 68 1.40 -4.45 -2.54
C LEU A 68 2.84 -4.53 -2.09
N ILE A 69 3.24 -3.72 -1.12
CA ILE A 69 4.53 -3.83 -0.41
C ILE A 69 4.24 -4.22 1.03
N GLN A 70 4.68 -5.40 1.44
CA GLN A 70 4.51 -5.89 2.82
C GLN A 70 5.84 -5.95 3.54
N PHE A 71 5.89 -5.51 4.80
CA PHE A 71 7.08 -5.63 5.65
C PHE A 71 6.69 -5.75 7.12
N GLU A 72 7.55 -6.40 7.91
CA GLU A 72 7.36 -6.49 9.36
C GLU A 72 8.09 -5.38 10.09
N LYS A 73 7.42 -4.78 11.09
CA LYS A 73 8.04 -3.84 12.01
C LYS A 73 7.39 -3.92 13.38
N ALA A 74 8.20 -4.05 14.43
CA ALA A 74 7.76 -4.07 15.82
C ALA A 74 6.64 -5.09 16.13
N GLY A 75 6.69 -6.27 15.51
CA GLY A 75 5.70 -7.35 15.72
C GLY A 75 4.39 -7.19 14.92
N TRP A 76 4.32 -6.23 14.02
CA TRP A 76 3.19 -6.01 13.12
C TRP A 76 3.60 -6.15 11.66
N THR A 77 2.72 -6.70 10.84
CA THR A 77 2.86 -6.69 9.38
C THR A 77 2.19 -5.44 8.83
N TYR A 78 2.97 -4.59 8.17
CA TYR A 78 2.50 -3.44 7.42
C TYR A 78 2.34 -3.81 5.97
N SER A 79 1.25 -3.39 5.36
CA SER A 79 0.91 -3.67 3.97
C SER A 79 0.51 -2.36 3.30
N VAL A 80 1.32 -1.89 2.35
CA VAL A 80 1.03 -0.69 1.57
C VAL A 80 0.57 -1.12 0.19
N ALA A 81 -0.69 -0.83 -0.13
CA ALA A 81 -1.32 -1.26 -1.36
C ALA A 81 -1.80 -0.09 -2.20
N ALA A 82 -1.69 -0.23 -3.52
CA ALA A 82 -2.39 0.57 -4.51
C ALA A 82 -2.82 -0.31 -5.67
N THR A 83 -4.09 -0.21 -6.08
CA THR A 83 -4.52 -0.77 -7.36
C THR A 83 -4.20 0.22 -8.45
N LEU A 84 -3.39 -0.17 -9.43
CA LEU A 84 -2.96 0.65 -10.54
C LEU A 84 -3.77 0.34 -11.80
N GLY A 85 -4.11 1.39 -12.55
CA GLY A 85 -4.93 1.30 -13.76
C GLY A 85 -6.43 1.16 -13.48
N LYS A 86 -7.16 0.61 -14.47
CA LYS A 86 -8.63 0.53 -14.44
C LYS A 86 -9.13 -0.30 -13.25
N ASN A 87 -9.94 0.34 -12.42
CA ASN A 87 -10.53 -0.28 -11.25
C ASN A 87 -12.05 -0.05 -11.25
N TYR A 88 -12.84 -1.08 -10.93
CA TYR A 88 -14.33 -1.17 -10.89
C TYR A 88 -15.18 0.12 -11.06
N GLY A 89 -15.12 0.80 -12.23
CA GLY A 89 -15.86 2.04 -12.46
C GLY A 89 -15.37 3.25 -11.63
N LEU A 90 -14.23 3.09 -10.94
CA LEU A 90 -13.48 4.15 -10.29
C LEU A 90 -12.51 4.78 -11.29
N PRO A 91 -12.11 6.05 -11.07
CA PRO A 91 -11.05 6.68 -11.84
C PRO A 91 -9.77 5.85 -11.82
N ASP A 92 -8.99 5.93 -12.90
CA ASP A 92 -7.68 5.28 -12.97
C ASP A 92 -6.79 5.86 -11.86
N ASN A 93 -6.27 4.97 -11.01
CA ASN A 93 -5.32 5.37 -9.99
C ASN A 93 -3.96 5.65 -10.64
N THR A 94 -3.44 6.84 -10.40
CA THR A 94 -2.22 7.37 -11.01
C THR A 94 -0.98 7.16 -10.14
N VAL A 95 -1.13 6.51 -8.98
CA VAL A 95 0.01 6.10 -8.13
C VAL A 95 1.04 5.34 -8.96
N THR A 96 2.29 5.72 -8.83
CA THR A 96 3.41 5.00 -9.44
C THR A 96 4.00 3.97 -8.46
N PRO A 97 4.67 2.91 -8.96
CA PRO A 97 5.42 1.98 -8.10
C PRO A 97 6.44 2.69 -7.19
N ASP A 98 7.08 3.76 -7.67
CA ASP A 98 8.04 4.55 -6.89
C ASP A 98 7.37 5.33 -5.75
N GLU A 99 6.20 5.93 -5.99
CA GLU A 99 5.43 6.60 -4.93
C GLU A 99 4.94 5.59 -3.88
N LEU A 100 4.50 4.40 -4.32
CA LEU A 100 4.12 3.32 -3.41
C LEU A 100 5.30 2.91 -2.52
N LYS A 101 6.49 2.74 -3.11
CA LYS A 101 7.72 2.44 -2.38
C LYS A 101 8.10 3.55 -1.41
N ALA A 102 7.99 4.82 -1.81
CA ALA A 102 8.27 5.95 -0.95
C ALA A 102 7.33 6.00 0.27
N VAL A 103 6.05 5.64 0.10
CA VAL A 103 5.11 5.48 1.22
C VAL A 103 5.56 4.37 2.16
N ALA A 104 5.90 3.19 1.63
CA ALA A 104 6.39 2.06 2.44
C ALA A 104 7.64 2.43 3.24
N ILE A 105 8.61 3.11 2.62
CA ILE A 105 9.80 3.64 3.31
C ILE A 105 9.40 4.61 4.43
N SER A 106 8.51 5.57 4.14
CA SER A 106 8.08 6.55 5.12
C SER A 106 7.40 5.92 6.35
N ILE A 107 6.68 4.80 6.18
CA ILE A 107 6.08 4.05 7.28
C ILE A 107 7.15 3.24 8.03
N ALA A 108 8.08 2.61 7.29
CA ALA A 108 9.21 1.89 7.86
C ALA A 108 10.11 2.78 8.74
N GLU A 109 10.19 4.09 8.47
CA GLU A 109 10.98 5.06 9.24
C GLU A 109 10.28 5.61 10.49
N ARG A 110 8.94 5.57 10.55
CA ARG A 110 8.13 6.10 11.66
C ARG A 110 8.02 5.12 12.81
#